data_AF-A0A067BL60-F1
#
_entry.id   AF-A0A067BL60-F1
#
_cell.length_a   1.000
_cell.length_b   1.000
_cell.length_c   1.000
_cell.angle_alpha   90.00
_cell.angle_beta   90.00
_cell.angle_gamma   90.00
#
_symmetry.space_group_name_H-M   'P 1'
#
loop_
_entity.id
_entity.type
_entity.pdbx_description
1 polymer ?
#
loop_
_entity_poly.entity_id
_entity_poly.type
_entity_poly.pdbx_seq_one_letter_code
_entity_poly.pdbx_strand_id
1 'polypeptide(L)'
;MDREELEHYTEVLLSMKEYEGFVWREAFRKKQHLKRLSEKHLGLLPDETKKANIAAMMRCAKTNQVFWDDICEMQKGYGPEVALPNHINFKEPLKTPYRHYSKLKSTLHQCVRDWAEEGAEEREQCYKPILDELKRVLPVNASNKYQQKVLVPGAGLGRLALEIVAMGYVTEGNEFSYQMLFTSNFILNCATEPHAFTLHPWIDNPCNVMRFEDFSRPVTIPDVAPASLLDARTFSMCAGEFLEVYADDVDTWDCIVTCFFIDAAPNVIEYMEAIQRMLKPGGVWINLGPLLYHW
;
A
#
# COMPACT_ATOMS: atom_id res chain seq x y z
N MET A 1 0.71 16.89 15.45
CA MET A 1 0.27 17.21 14.09
C MET A 1 0.18 18.70 13.95
N ASP A 2 1.01 19.28 13.10
CA ASP A 2 0.88 20.69 12.73
C ASP A 2 -0.29 20.89 11.76
N ARG A 3 -0.54 22.14 11.35
CA ARG A 3 -1.67 22.46 10.48
C ARG A 3 -1.51 21.88 9.07
N GLU A 4 -0.31 21.91 8.50
CA GLU A 4 -0.06 21.46 7.14
C GLU A 4 -0.18 19.93 7.06
N GLU A 5 0.32 19.24 8.08
CA GLU A 5 0.17 17.81 8.25
C GLU A 5 -1.31 17.41 8.42
N LEU A 6 -2.10 18.16 9.20
CA LEU A 6 -3.54 17.91 9.37
C LEU A 6 -4.33 18.15 8.07
N GLU A 7 -3.99 19.19 7.31
CA GLU A 7 -4.57 19.45 5.99
C GLU A 7 -4.26 18.29 5.03
N HIS A 8 -3.01 17.83 5.00
CA HIS A 8 -2.62 16.69 4.16
C HIS A 8 -3.34 15.40 4.59
N TYR A 9 -3.36 15.09 5.89
CA TYR A 9 -4.07 13.97 6.49
C TYR A 9 -5.56 13.96 6.07
N THR A 10 -6.23 15.11 6.19
CA THR A 10 -7.63 15.28 5.82
C THR A 10 -7.83 15.09 4.31
N GLU A 11 -6.95 15.64 3.49
CA GLU A 11 -7.00 15.51 2.03
C GLU A 11 -6.87 14.05 1.59
N VAL A 12 -6.01 13.26 2.23
CA VAL A 12 -5.84 11.82 1.93
C VAL A 12 -7.11 11.05 2.28
N LEU A 13 -7.69 11.25 3.47
CA LEU A 13 -8.94 10.58 3.85
C LEU A 13 -10.11 10.99 2.94
N LEU A 14 -10.20 12.27 2.57
CA LEU A 14 -11.20 12.72 1.61
C LEU A 14 -11.03 12.04 0.25
N SER A 15 -9.78 11.82 -0.19
CA SER A 15 -9.53 11.15 -1.47
C SER A 15 -10.02 9.70 -1.47
N MET A 16 -9.89 9.00 -0.33
CA MET A 16 -10.42 7.64 -0.13
C MET A 16 -11.95 7.63 -0.26
N LYS A 17 -12.64 8.62 0.34
CA LYS A 17 -14.10 8.81 0.17
C LYS A 17 -14.49 9.13 -1.28
N GLU A 18 -13.62 9.77 -2.05
CA GLU A 18 -13.86 10.20 -3.43
C GLU A 18 -13.48 9.16 -4.50
N TYR A 19 -12.92 7.99 -4.14
CA TYR A 19 -12.39 7.01 -5.09
C TYR A 19 -13.38 6.62 -6.21
N GLU A 20 -14.61 6.24 -5.88
CA GLU A 20 -15.65 5.89 -6.87
C GLU A 20 -15.95 7.08 -7.78
N GLY A 21 -15.90 8.30 -7.24
CA GLY A 21 -16.09 9.53 -7.99
C GLY A 21 -15.01 9.74 -9.06
N PHE A 22 -13.76 9.38 -8.77
CA PHE A 22 -12.69 9.41 -9.77
C PHE A 22 -12.94 8.40 -10.88
N VAL A 23 -13.28 7.16 -10.53
CA VAL A 23 -13.60 6.11 -11.53
C VAL A 23 -14.83 6.49 -12.36
N TRP A 24 -15.82 7.14 -11.75
CA TRP A 24 -17.01 7.64 -12.43
C TRP A 24 -16.68 8.68 -13.51
N ARG A 25 -15.72 9.57 -13.25
CA ARG A 25 -15.27 10.56 -14.24
C ARG A 25 -14.58 9.89 -15.42
N GLU A 26 -13.78 8.86 -15.16
CA GLU A 26 -13.15 8.05 -16.20
C GLU A 26 -14.17 7.26 -17.03
N ALA A 27 -15.17 6.66 -16.36
CA ALA A 27 -16.33 6.03 -16.99
C ALA A 27 -17.08 7.00 -17.90
N PHE A 28 -17.35 8.21 -17.41
CA PHE A 28 -18.05 9.25 -18.15
C PHE A 28 -17.23 9.70 -19.37
N ARG A 29 -15.92 9.92 -19.20
CA ARG A 29 -15.00 10.24 -20.30
C ARG A 29 -15.03 9.18 -21.40
N LYS A 30 -14.90 7.90 -21.03
CA LYS A 30 -15.00 6.75 -21.95
C LYS A 30 -16.34 6.73 -22.68
N LYS A 31 -17.44 6.97 -21.96
CA LYS A 31 -18.79 7.06 -22.56
C LYS A 31 -18.90 8.18 -23.59
N GLN A 32 -18.34 9.36 -23.32
CA GLN A 32 -18.35 10.47 -24.26
C GLN A 32 -17.53 10.19 -25.51
N HIS A 33 -16.38 9.52 -25.36
CA HIS A 33 -15.54 9.12 -26.50
C HIS A 33 -16.27 8.12 -27.40
N LEU A 34 -16.92 7.10 -26.84
CA LEU A 34 -17.70 6.12 -27.61
C LEU A 34 -18.85 6.78 -28.37
N LYS A 35 -19.51 7.80 -27.80
CA LYS A 35 -20.59 8.55 -28.47
C LYS A 35 -20.13 9.35 -29.69
N ARG A 36 -18.83 9.66 -29.80
CA ARG A 36 -18.26 10.39 -30.95
C ARG A 36 -17.98 9.47 -32.15
N LEU A 37 -18.03 8.15 -31.96
CA LEU A 37 -17.88 7.19 -33.05
C LEU A 37 -19.16 7.14 -33.90
N SER A 38 -19.01 6.92 -35.20
CA SER A 38 -20.14 6.61 -36.08
C SER A 38 -20.74 5.24 -35.72
N GLU A 39 -22.00 5.00 -36.07
CA GLU A 39 -22.64 3.70 -35.86
C GLU A 39 -21.86 2.55 -36.51
N LYS A 40 -21.29 2.81 -37.70
CA LYS A 40 -20.41 1.86 -38.39
C LYS A 40 -19.21 1.47 -37.53
N HIS A 41 -18.49 2.43 -36.95
CA HIS A 41 -17.32 2.12 -36.13
C HIS A 41 -17.71 1.49 -34.80
N LEU A 42 -18.80 1.94 -34.19
CA LEU A 42 -19.31 1.33 -32.95
C LEU A 42 -19.72 -0.14 -33.16
N GLY A 43 -20.25 -0.47 -34.34
CA GLY A 43 -20.59 -1.85 -34.72
C GLY A 43 -19.39 -2.79 -34.89
N LEU A 44 -18.19 -2.25 -35.16
CA LEU A 44 -16.95 -3.04 -35.29
C LEU A 44 -16.29 -3.34 -33.94
N LEU A 45 -16.67 -2.63 -32.88
CA LEU A 45 -16.10 -2.82 -31.56
C LEU A 45 -16.68 -4.09 -30.90
N PRO A 46 -15.88 -4.85 -30.15
CA PRO A 46 -16.37 -5.95 -29.31
C PRO A 46 -17.38 -5.43 -28.28
N ASP A 47 -18.41 -6.21 -27.94
CA ASP A 47 -19.46 -5.78 -27.01
C ASP A 47 -18.90 -5.47 -25.61
N GLU A 48 -17.81 -6.14 -25.24
CA GLU A 48 -17.05 -5.95 -24.00
C GLU A 48 -16.35 -4.59 -23.93
N THR A 49 -16.31 -3.82 -25.01
CA THR A 49 -15.75 -2.45 -25.02
C THR A 49 -16.82 -1.36 -24.95
N LYS A 50 -18.10 -1.74 -25.02
CA LYS A 50 -19.26 -0.85 -25.10
C LYS A 50 -19.83 -0.54 -23.70
N LYS A 51 -21.15 -0.30 -23.61
CA LYS A 51 -21.82 0.20 -22.39
C LYS A 51 -21.74 -0.78 -21.21
N ALA A 52 -21.77 -2.09 -21.46
CA ALA A 52 -21.77 -3.11 -20.40
C ALA A 52 -20.51 -3.04 -19.53
N ASN A 53 -19.36 -2.77 -20.16
CA ASN A 53 -18.07 -2.57 -19.50
C ASN A 53 -18.10 -1.38 -18.53
N ILE A 54 -18.69 -0.25 -18.94
CA ILE A 54 -18.79 0.92 -18.08
C ILE A 54 -19.60 0.60 -16.82
N ALA A 55 -20.73 -0.09 -16.97
CA ALA A 55 -21.56 -0.49 -15.83
C ALA A 55 -20.83 -1.49 -14.91
N ALA A 56 -20.07 -2.42 -15.49
CA ALA A 56 -19.28 -3.40 -14.74
C ALA A 56 -18.12 -2.73 -13.99
N MET A 57 -17.37 -1.83 -14.62
CA MET A 57 -16.32 -1.04 -14.00
C MET A 57 -16.85 -0.24 -12.80
N MET A 58 -18.05 0.34 -12.91
CA MET A 58 -18.67 1.04 -11.77
C MET A 58 -19.05 0.11 -10.61
N ARG A 59 -19.46 -1.14 -10.89
CA ARG A 59 -19.72 -2.13 -9.83
C ARG A 59 -18.43 -2.53 -9.10
N CYS A 60 -17.35 -2.72 -9.85
CA CYS A 60 -16.03 -2.97 -9.28
C CYS A 60 -15.55 -1.76 -8.45
N ALA A 61 -15.72 -0.54 -8.96
CA ALA A 61 -15.34 0.69 -8.25
C ALA A 61 -16.11 0.84 -6.93
N LYS A 62 -17.41 0.53 -6.92
CA LYS A 62 -18.22 0.53 -5.71
C LYS A 62 -17.72 -0.48 -4.67
N THR A 63 -17.26 -1.65 -5.11
CA THR A 63 -16.69 -2.66 -4.20
C THR A 63 -15.40 -2.14 -3.57
N ASN A 64 -14.51 -1.54 -4.35
CA ASN A 64 -13.30 -0.87 -3.83
C ASN A 64 -13.65 0.31 -2.91
N GLN A 65 -14.71 1.06 -3.19
CA GLN A 65 -15.15 2.18 -2.34
C GLN A 65 -15.56 1.72 -0.95
N VAL A 66 -16.19 0.54 -0.82
CA VAL A 66 -16.52 -0.03 0.50
C VAL A 66 -15.24 -0.26 1.30
N PHE A 67 -14.20 -0.83 0.70
CA PHE A 67 -12.91 -1.02 1.35
C PHE A 67 -12.29 0.31 1.82
N TRP A 68 -12.32 1.35 0.99
CA TRP A 68 -11.85 2.68 1.39
C TRP A 68 -12.69 3.32 2.49
N ASP A 69 -14.00 3.12 2.45
CA ASP A 69 -14.91 3.62 3.47
C ASP A 69 -14.68 2.94 4.82
N ASP A 70 -14.41 1.63 4.83
CA ASP A 70 -14.08 0.87 6.04
C ASP A 70 -12.75 1.34 6.65
N ILE A 71 -11.74 1.66 5.82
CA ILE A 71 -10.49 2.27 6.27
C ILE A 71 -10.75 3.65 6.91
N CYS A 72 -11.55 4.51 6.25
CA CYS A 72 -11.91 5.80 6.81
C CYS A 72 -12.69 5.68 8.13
N GLU A 73 -13.59 4.70 8.24
CA GLU A 73 -14.35 4.45 9.46
C GLU A 73 -13.45 4.00 10.61
N MET A 74 -12.54 3.06 10.34
CA MET A 74 -11.53 2.61 11.29
C MET A 74 -10.68 3.78 11.78
N GLN A 75 -10.21 4.62 10.86
CA GLN A 75 -9.30 5.71 11.17
C GLN A 75 -9.90 6.78 12.10
N LYS A 76 -11.23 6.91 12.18
CA LYS A 76 -11.90 7.79 13.17
C LYS A 76 -11.55 7.46 14.62
N GLY A 77 -11.20 6.20 14.91
CA GLY A 77 -10.84 5.74 16.24
C GLY A 77 -9.38 5.97 16.63
N TYR A 78 -8.50 6.31 15.68
CA TYR A 78 -7.03 6.32 15.89
C TYR A 78 -6.35 7.64 15.56
N GLY A 79 -7.00 8.52 14.78
CA GLY A 79 -6.42 9.80 14.37
C GLY A 79 -7.20 11.03 14.85
N PRO A 80 -6.77 12.25 14.45
CA PRO A 80 -7.50 13.47 14.74
C PRO A 80 -8.90 13.44 14.10
N GLU A 81 -9.85 14.10 14.78
CA GLU A 81 -11.22 14.22 14.27
C GLU A 81 -11.23 15.07 12.99
N VAL A 82 -11.74 14.48 11.90
CA VAL A 82 -11.89 15.13 10.60
C VAL A 82 -13.32 15.02 10.09
N ALA A 83 -13.85 16.12 9.58
CA ALA A 83 -15.19 16.17 9.00
C ALA A 83 -15.18 15.65 7.56
N LEU A 84 -15.38 14.34 7.40
CA LEU A 84 -15.53 13.71 6.08
C LEU A 84 -17.00 13.71 5.62
N PRO A 85 -17.27 13.91 4.32
CA PRO A 85 -18.64 13.85 3.80
C PRO A 85 -19.19 12.42 3.86
N ASN A 86 -20.45 12.28 4.32
CA ASN A 86 -21.16 11.00 4.33
C ASN A 86 -21.52 10.51 2.92
N HIS A 87 -21.70 11.43 1.97
CA HIS A 87 -22.05 11.13 0.60
C HIS A 87 -21.26 12.02 -0.36
N ILE A 88 -20.68 11.42 -1.40
CA ILE A 88 -20.03 12.13 -2.50
C ILE A 88 -21.02 12.24 -3.68
N ASN A 89 -21.34 13.47 -4.07
CA ASN A 89 -22.11 13.74 -5.27
C ASN A 89 -21.20 13.75 -6.51
N PHE A 90 -21.19 12.67 -7.28
CA PHE A 90 -20.32 12.55 -8.48
C PHE A 90 -20.60 13.58 -9.59
N LYS A 91 -21.70 14.35 -9.49
CA LYS A 91 -22.01 15.44 -10.43
C LYS A 91 -21.23 16.72 -10.11
N GLU A 92 -20.77 16.89 -8.88
CA GLU A 92 -19.97 18.03 -8.45
C GLU A 92 -18.48 17.78 -8.69
N PRO A 93 -17.66 18.84 -8.91
CA PRO A 93 -16.20 18.73 -8.91
C PRO A 93 -15.69 17.98 -7.67
N LEU A 94 -14.80 17.01 -7.87
CA LEU A 94 -14.10 16.37 -6.76
C LEU A 94 -13.19 17.41 -6.10
N LYS A 95 -13.07 17.32 -4.78
CA LYS A 95 -12.31 18.27 -3.99
C LYS A 95 -10.83 17.94 -3.97
N THR A 96 -10.48 16.66 -4.11
CA THR A 96 -9.09 16.23 -4.07
C THR A 96 -8.45 16.20 -5.47
N PRO A 97 -7.15 16.55 -5.58
CA PRO A 97 -6.43 16.51 -6.85
C PRO A 97 -6.22 15.07 -7.35
N TYR A 98 -6.14 14.90 -8.68
CA TYR A 98 -5.99 13.60 -9.35
C TYR A 98 -4.74 12.80 -8.89
N ARG A 99 -3.70 13.47 -8.39
CA ARG A 99 -2.51 12.81 -7.82
C ARG A 99 -2.86 11.82 -6.69
N HIS A 100 -3.90 12.12 -5.91
CA HIS A 100 -4.36 11.20 -4.86
C HIS A 100 -5.01 9.96 -5.44
N TYR A 101 -5.83 10.12 -6.48
CA TYR A 101 -6.36 8.96 -7.20
C TYR A 101 -5.23 8.07 -7.73
N SER A 102 -4.19 8.65 -8.34
CA SER A 102 -3.00 7.87 -8.74
C SER A 102 -2.38 7.09 -7.59
N LYS A 103 -2.25 7.69 -6.39
CA LYS A 103 -1.74 7.01 -5.19
C LYS A 103 -2.66 5.90 -4.71
N LEU A 104 -3.99 6.11 -4.65
CA LEU A 104 -4.95 5.08 -4.25
C LEU A 104 -4.90 3.85 -5.16
N LYS A 105 -4.69 4.06 -6.47
CA LYS A 105 -4.49 2.97 -7.43
C LYS A 105 -3.22 2.18 -7.14
N SER A 106 -2.12 2.87 -6.89
CA SER A 106 -0.88 2.23 -6.46
C SER A 106 -1.07 1.47 -5.14
N THR A 107 -1.84 1.99 -4.20
CA THR A 107 -2.15 1.29 -2.94
C THR A 107 -3.00 0.03 -3.16
N LEU A 108 -3.95 0.03 -4.10
CA LEU A 108 -4.67 -1.20 -4.49
C LEU A 108 -3.71 -2.24 -5.07
N HIS A 109 -2.75 -1.84 -5.91
CA HIS A 109 -1.72 -2.76 -6.40
C HIS A 109 -0.84 -3.29 -5.26
N GLN A 110 -0.47 -2.44 -4.30
CA GLN A 110 0.27 -2.89 -3.12
C GLN A 110 -0.52 -3.89 -2.27
N CYS A 111 -1.84 -3.76 -2.19
CA CYS A 111 -2.67 -4.77 -1.54
C CYS A 111 -2.51 -6.15 -2.20
N VAL A 112 -2.38 -6.20 -3.52
CA VAL A 112 -2.10 -7.45 -4.24
C VAL A 112 -0.73 -7.99 -3.88
N ARG A 113 0.31 -7.16 -4.01
CA ARG A 113 1.70 -7.54 -3.73
C ARG A 113 1.85 -8.08 -2.31
N ASP A 114 1.38 -7.35 -1.31
CA ASP A 114 1.64 -7.67 0.10
C ASP A 114 0.65 -8.65 0.72
N TRP A 115 -0.58 -8.72 0.22
CA TRP A 115 -1.67 -9.39 0.94
C TRP A 115 -2.58 -10.26 0.08
N ALA A 116 -2.32 -10.43 -1.22
CA ALA A 116 -3.04 -11.41 -2.02
C ALA A 116 -2.20 -12.65 -2.30
N GLU A 117 -2.87 -13.78 -2.52
CA GLU A 117 -2.24 -15.01 -3.03
C GLU A 117 -1.54 -14.74 -4.37
N GLU A 118 -2.14 -13.91 -5.21
CA GLU A 118 -1.57 -13.52 -6.50
C GLU A 118 -0.21 -12.81 -6.39
N GLY A 119 0.04 -12.10 -5.29
CA GLY A 119 1.33 -11.47 -5.02
C GLY A 119 2.40 -12.43 -4.50
N ALA A 120 2.07 -13.71 -4.25
CA ALA A 120 2.99 -14.65 -3.59
C ALA A 120 4.29 -14.87 -4.37
N GLU A 121 4.22 -14.99 -5.70
CA GLU A 121 5.42 -15.14 -6.52
C GLU A 121 6.33 -13.90 -6.46
N GLU A 122 5.74 -12.70 -6.45
CA GLU A 122 6.48 -11.45 -6.33
C GLU A 122 7.15 -11.32 -4.95
N ARG A 123 6.44 -11.72 -3.87
CA ARG A 123 7.01 -11.81 -2.52
C ARG A 123 8.12 -12.85 -2.43
N GLU A 124 7.95 -14.01 -3.07
CA GLU A 124 8.99 -15.04 -3.13
C GLU A 124 10.26 -14.54 -3.82
N GLN A 125 10.13 -13.69 -4.86
CA GLN A 125 11.31 -13.13 -5.54
C GLN A 125 11.95 -11.96 -4.77
N CYS A 126 11.18 -11.20 -4.00
CA CYS A 126 11.67 -10.01 -3.28
C CYS A 126 11.99 -10.26 -1.81
N TYR A 127 11.06 -10.83 -1.06
CA TYR A 127 11.14 -10.96 0.40
C TYR A 127 11.98 -12.16 0.80
N LYS A 128 11.83 -13.32 0.13
CA LYS A 128 12.61 -14.51 0.49
C LYS A 128 14.13 -14.30 0.49
N PRO A 129 14.77 -13.65 -0.51
CA PRO A 129 16.21 -13.39 -0.45
C PRO A 129 16.61 -12.56 0.77
N ILE A 130 15.80 -11.57 1.14
CA ILE A 130 16.01 -10.74 2.34
C ILE A 130 15.90 -11.59 3.61
N LEU A 131 14.84 -12.40 3.73
CA LEU A 131 14.58 -13.22 4.91
C LEU A 131 15.64 -14.32 5.08
N ASP A 132 16.07 -14.94 3.98
CA ASP A 132 17.13 -15.96 4.01
C ASP A 132 18.49 -15.34 4.38
N GLU A 133 18.78 -14.13 3.89
CA GLU A 133 19.97 -13.39 4.29
C GLU A 133 19.92 -12.98 5.76
N LEU A 134 18.77 -12.53 6.24
CA LEU A 134 18.57 -12.18 7.65
C LEU A 134 18.81 -13.38 8.58
N LYS A 135 18.33 -14.58 8.22
CA LYS A 135 18.64 -15.83 8.95
C LYS A 135 20.13 -16.14 8.97
N ARG A 136 20.83 -15.86 7.87
CA ARG A 136 22.26 -16.15 7.70
C ARG A 136 23.13 -15.22 8.54
N VAL A 137 22.84 -13.92 8.52
CA VAL A 137 23.68 -12.88 9.15
C VAL A 137 23.28 -12.58 10.59
N LEU A 138 22.01 -12.79 10.95
CA LEU A 138 21.45 -12.45 12.25
C LEU A 138 20.60 -13.60 12.79
N PRO A 139 21.17 -14.81 13.02
CA PRO A 139 20.39 -16.01 13.32
C PRO A 139 19.62 -15.90 14.64
N VAL A 140 18.33 -16.23 14.59
CA VAL A 140 17.45 -16.34 15.76
C VAL A 140 17.33 -17.80 16.19
N ASN A 141 17.43 -18.03 17.49
CA ASN A 141 17.25 -19.30 18.17
C ASN A 141 16.48 -19.08 19.49
N ALA A 142 16.20 -20.16 20.23
CA ALA A 142 15.40 -20.09 21.45
C ALA A 142 15.98 -19.15 22.54
N SER A 143 17.29 -18.89 22.55
CA SER A 143 17.94 -18.07 23.58
C SER A 143 17.92 -16.57 23.28
N ASN A 144 17.77 -16.17 22.02
CA ASN A 144 17.82 -14.76 21.58
C ASN A 144 16.55 -14.29 20.86
N LYS A 145 15.50 -15.12 20.82
CA LYS A 145 14.18 -14.74 20.28
C LYS A 145 13.71 -13.43 20.95
N TYR A 146 13.29 -12.48 20.12
CA TYR A 146 12.82 -11.15 20.51
C TYR A 146 13.86 -10.28 21.22
N GLN A 147 15.14 -10.44 20.91
CA GLN A 147 16.21 -9.57 21.43
C GLN A 147 16.86 -8.69 20.36
N GLN A 148 16.87 -9.14 19.10
CA GLN A 148 17.54 -8.48 17.99
C GLN A 148 16.58 -7.54 17.27
N LYS A 149 16.97 -6.28 17.10
CA LYS A 149 16.14 -5.22 16.52
C LYS A 149 16.38 -5.08 15.02
N VAL A 150 15.29 -5.14 14.25
CA VAL A 150 15.28 -4.97 12.80
C VAL A 150 14.37 -3.80 12.43
N LEU A 151 14.91 -2.83 11.70
CA LEU A 151 14.13 -1.73 11.13
C LEU A 151 13.86 -2.00 9.64
N VAL A 152 12.63 -1.69 9.19
CA VAL A 152 12.20 -1.80 7.79
C VAL A 152 11.71 -0.42 7.31
N PRO A 153 12.58 0.45 6.80
CA PRO A 153 12.18 1.73 6.21
C PRO A 153 11.36 1.52 4.92
N GLY A 154 10.35 2.36 4.70
CA GLY A 154 9.45 2.22 3.55
C GLY A 154 8.69 0.90 3.57
N ALA A 155 8.12 0.53 4.72
CA ALA A 155 7.49 -0.75 4.94
C ALA A 155 6.20 -0.97 4.13
N GLY A 156 5.66 0.06 3.46
CA GLY A 156 4.48 -0.08 2.60
C GLY A 156 3.28 -0.58 3.39
N LEU A 157 2.73 -1.74 2.99
CA LEU A 157 1.59 -2.35 3.71
C LEU A 157 2.01 -3.29 4.85
N GLY A 158 3.31 -3.38 5.15
CA GLY A 158 3.85 -4.02 6.35
C GLY A 158 4.05 -5.52 6.26
N ARG A 159 3.84 -6.16 5.10
CA ARG A 159 3.98 -7.63 4.96
C ARG A 159 5.40 -8.12 5.28
N LEU A 160 6.42 -7.48 4.72
CA LEU A 160 7.82 -7.87 4.99
C LEU A 160 8.17 -7.71 6.47
N ALA A 161 7.76 -6.59 7.09
CA ALA A 161 7.98 -6.36 8.51
C ALA A 161 7.25 -7.40 9.38
N LEU A 162 6.03 -7.81 8.99
CA LEU A 162 5.30 -8.90 9.64
C LEU A 162 6.02 -10.25 9.54
N GLU A 163 6.55 -10.60 8.37
CA GLU A 163 7.30 -11.84 8.19
C GLU A 163 8.61 -11.85 9.00
N ILE A 164 9.28 -10.71 9.10
CA ILE A 164 10.49 -10.57 9.93
C ILE A 164 10.15 -10.78 11.41
N VAL A 165 9.13 -10.11 11.98
CA VAL A 165 8.78 -10.33 13.39
C VAL A 165 8.35 -11.77 13.67
N ALA A 166 7.66 -12.42 12.72
CA ALA A 166 7.28 -13.83 12.82
C ALA A 166 8.49 -14.79 12.88
N MET A 167 9.65 -14.37 12.36
CA MET A 167 10.91 -15.11 12.49
C MET A 167 11.59 -14.95 13.86
N GLY A 168 11.02 -14.14 14.76
CA GLY A 168 11.47 -13.98 16.13
C GLY A 168 12.36 -12.75 16.38
N TYR A 169 12.33 -11.75 15.50
CA TYR A 169 13.00 -10.45 15.72
C TYR A 169 12.07 -9.47 16.45
N VAL A 170 12.65 -8.43 17.03
CA VAL A 170 11.92 -7.19 17.35
C VAL A 170 11.91 -6.35 16.09
N THR A 171 10.74 -6.04 15.54
CA THR A 171 10.65 -5.40 14.23
C THR A 171 9.83 -4.14 14.28
N GLU A 172 10.39 -3.09 13.70
CA GLU A 172 9.69 -1.85 13.42
C GLU A 172 9.67 -1.62 11.91
N GLY A 173 8.49 -1.44 11.34
CA GLY A 173 8.37 -0.85 10.01
C GLY A 173 8.24 0.67 10.10
N ASN A 174 8.75 1.41 9.13
CA ASN A 174 8.53 2.86 9.01
C ASN A 174 7.87 3.18 7.68
N GLU A 175 6.90 4.09 7.70
CA GLU A 175 6.21 4.55 6.50
C GLU A 175 5.76 6.01 6.66
N PHE A 176 5.78 6.77 5.57
CA PHE A 176 5.43 8.18 5.55
C PHE A 176 4.11 8.45 4.80
N SER A 177 3.76 7.63 3.80
CA SER A 177 2.55 7.81 3.02
C SER A 177 1.31 7.47 3.85
N TYR A 178 0.45 8.46 4.09
CA TYR A 178 -0.85 8.23 4.75
C TYR A 178 -1.71 7.17 4.07
N GLN A 179 -1.67 7.05 2.73
CA GLN A 179 -2.37 5.97 2.03
C GLN A 179 -1.90 4.58 2.49
N MET A 180 -0.58 4.39 2.61
CA MET A 180 0.00 3.12 3.07
C MET A 180 -0.23 2.92 4.57
N LEU A 181 -0.09 3.97 5.38
CA LEU A 181 -0.32 3.92 6.83
C LEU A 181 -1.76 3.54 7.18
N PHE A 182 -2.76 4.19 6.58
CA PHE A 182 -4.16 3.85 6.87
C PHE A 182 -4.52 2.43 6.41
N THR A 183 -4.02 2.05 5.22
CA THR A 183 -4.30 0.72 4.65
C THR A 183 -3.59 -0.39 5.43
N SER A 184 -2.32 -0.20 5.81
CA SER A 184 -1.56 -1.15 6.62
C SER A 184 -2.18 -1.30 8.01
N ASN A 185 -2.54 -0.18 8.66
CA ASN A 185 -3.20 -0.19 9.96
C ASN A 185 -4.52 -0.97 9.92
N PHE A 186 -5.32 -0.77 8.88
CA PHE A 186 -6.57 -1.50 8.68
C PHE A 186 -6.33 -3.00 8.45
N ILE A 187 -5.42 -3.39 7.56
CA ILE A 187 -5.15 -4.81 7.28
C ILE A 187 -4.57 -5.50 8.52
N LEU A 188 -3.54 -4.93 9.14
CA LEU A 188 -2.83 -5.52 10.27
C LEU A 188 -3.72 -5.66 11.53
N ASN A 189 -4.68 -4.76 11.73
CA ASN A 189 -5.46 -4.71 12.97
C ASN A 189 -6.94 -5.07 12.82
N CYS A 190 -7.49 -5.13 11.60
CA CYS A 190 -8.91 -5.43 11.38
C CYS A 190 -9.16 -6.68 10.51
N ALA A 191 -8.17 -7.15 9.74
CA ALA A 191 -8.32 -8.35 8.93
C ALA A 191 -8.14 -9.62 9.77
N THR A 192 -9.20 -10.06 10.46
CA THR A 192 -9.11 -11.22 11.38
C THR A 192 -9.11 -12.57 10.68
N GLU A 193 -9.62 -12.64 9.45
CA GLU A 193 -9.74 -13.88 8.67
C GLU A 193 -9.07 -13.72 7.29
N PRO A 194 -8.51 -14.81 6.73
CA PRO A 194 -8.09 -14.82 5.34
C PRO A 194 -9.25 -14.51 4.39
N HIS A 195 -8.94 -13.85 3.27
CA HIS A 195 -9.88 -13.49 2.20
C HIS A 195 -11.07 -12.63 2.63
N ALA A 196 -10.94 -11.89 3.74
CA ALA A 196 -12.02 -11.06 4.31
C ALA A 196 -12.52 -9.93 3.39
N PHE A 197 -11.66 -9.40 2.51
CA PHE A 197 -11.97 -8.28 1.64
C PHE A 197 -11.80 -8.66 0.18
N THR A 198 -12.71 -8.20 -0.69
CA THR A 198 -12.61 -8.35 -2.14
C THR A 198 -12.32 -6.99 -2.78
N LEU A 199 -11.30 -6.94 -3.62
CA LEU A 199 -10.84 -5.77 -4.36
C LEU A 199 -10.88 -6.03 -5.87
N HIS A 200 -10.92 -4.96 -6.65
CA HIS A 200 -10.76 -4.96 -8.10
C HIS A 200 -9.63 -3.99 -8.48
N PRO A 201 -8.36 -4.41 -8.33
CA PRO A 201 -7.24 -3.48 -8.37
C PRO A 201 -6.92 -2.97 -9.80
N TRP A 202 -7.37 -3.66 -10.85
CA TRP A 202 -6.95 -3.42 -12.24
C TRP A 202 -7.88 -2.53 -13.07
N ILE A 203 -8.96 -2.02 -12.47
CA ILE A 203 -10.05 -1.35 -13.19
C ILE A 203 -9.73 0.07 -13.66
N ASP A 204 -8.51 0.55 -13.43
CA ASP A 204 -8.08 1.89 -13.82
C ASP A 204 -7.26 1.91 -15.11
N ASN A 205 -6.65 0.79 -15.51
CA ASN A 205 -5.76 0.72 -16.66
C ASN A 205 -6.33 -0.21 -17.75
N PRO A 206 -6.91 0.35 -18.83
CA PRO A 206 -7.47 -0.45 -19.92
C PRO A 206 -6.42 -0.90 -20.95
N CYS A 207 -5.14 -0.54 -20.77
CA CYS A 207 -4.07 -0.92 -21.70
C CYS A 207 -3.58 -2.36 -21.41
N ASN A 208 -3.18 -3.08 -22.47
CA ASN A 208 -2.67 -4.45 -22.39
C ASN A 208 -3.63 -5.45 -21.71
N VAL A 209 -4.94 -5.16 -21.75
CA VAL A 209 -6.00 -6.05 -21.26
C VAL A 209 -6.43 -6.97 -22.41
N MET A 210 -6.30 -8.28 -22.22
CA MET A 210 -6.67 -9.28 -23.23
C MET A 210 -8.18 -9.55 -23.23
N ARG A 211 -8.79 -9.60 -22.04
CA ARG A 211 -10.24 -9.81 -21.85
C ARG A 211 -10.79 -8.87 -20.78
N PHE A 212 -12.08 -8.56 -20.86
CA PHE A 212 -12.71 -7.69 -19.85
C PHE A 212 -12.69 -8.33 -18.45
N GLU A 213 -12.73 -9.65 -18.38
CA GLU A 213 -12.60 -10.42 -17.16
C GLU A 213 -11.23 -10.19 -16.51
N ASP A 214 -10.15 -10.01 -17.29
CA ASP A 214 -8.82 -9.71 -16.75
C ASP A 214 -8.78 -8.33 -16.07
N PHE A 215 -9.53 -7.37 -16.63
CA PHE A 215 -9.64 -6.01 -16.11
C PHE A 215 -10.54 -5.91 -14.88
N SER A 216 -11.62 -6.70 -14.84
CA SER A 216 -12.63 -6.65 -13.78
C SER A 216 -12.51 -7.76 -12.74
N ARG A 217 -11.49 -8.62 -12.83
CA ARG A 217 -11.33 -9.75 -11.91
C ARG A 217 -11.22 -9.31 -10.44
N PRO A 218 -11.87 -10.03 -9.53
CA PRO A 218 -11.70 -9.82 -8.10
C PRO A 218 -10.36 -10.37 -7.62
N VAL A 219 -9.79 -9.74 -6.60
CA VAL A 219 -8.66 -10.21 -5.80
C VAL A 219 -9.08 -10.14 -4.34
N THR A 220 -8.82 -11.19 -3.57
CA THR A 220 -9.17 -11.23 -2.14
C THR A 220 -7.94 -11.02 -1.27
N ILE A 221 -8.09 -10.27 -0.18
CA ILE A 221 -7.05 -10.03 0.83
C ILE A 221 -7.63 -10.16 2.25
N PRO A 222 -6.80 -10.41 3.27
CA PRO A 222 -5.43 -10.89 3.15
C PRO A 222 -5.37 -12.39 2.83
N ASP A 223 -4.31 -12.90 2.21
CA ASP A 223 -4.05 -14.34 2.02
C ASP A 223 -3.85 -15.07 3.35
N VAL A 224 -3.39 -14.34 4.36
CA VAL A 224 -3.17 -14.82 5.72
C VAL A 224 -3.66 -13.78 6.73
N ALA A 225 -4.34 -14.21 7.78
CA ALA A 225 -4.71 -13.30 8.87
C ALA A 225 -3.42 -12.83 9.60
N PRO A 226 -3.13 -11.52 9.70
CA PRO A 226 -1.87 -11.04 10.28
C PRO A 226 -1.62 -11.55 11.70
N ALA A 227 -2.66 -11.61 12.52
CA ALA A 227 -2.58 -12.11 13.89
C ALA A 227 -2.17 -13.58 13.99
N SER A 228 -2.37 -14.39 12.94
CA SER A 228 -1.94 -15.80 12.93
C SER A 228 -0.42 -15.97 12.81
N LEU A 229 0.30 -14.94 12.37
CA LEU A 229 1.75 -14.92 12.23
C LEU A 229 2.46 -14.34 13.47
N LEU A 230 1.71 -13.71 14.38
CA LEU A 230 2.25 -13.05 15.57
C LEU A 230 2.01 -13.90 16.82
N ASP A 231 3.08 -14.18 17.58
CA ASP A 231 3.01 -14.81 18.90
C ASP A 231 3.35 -13.82 20.05
N ALA A 232 3.87 -12.63 19.74
CA ALA A 232 4.37 -11.64 20.70
C ALA A 232 4.13 -10.19 20.24
N ARG A 233 4.12 -9.25 21.21
CA ARG A 233 3.90 -7.80 20.99
C ARG A 233 5.17 -7.05 20.60
N THR A 234 5.98 -7.60 19.71
CA THR A 234 7.29 -7.05 19.32
C THR A 234 7.30 -6.48 17.90
N PHE A 235 6.11 -6.19 17.37
CA PHE A 235 5.89 -5.57 16.07
C PHE A 235 5.35 -4.16 16.24
N SER A 236 5.98 -3.18 15.60
CA SER A 236 5.51 -1.79 15.51
C SER A 236 5.56 -1.26 14.08
N MET A 237 4.75 -0.24 13.81
CA MET A 237 4.81 0.58 12.60
C MET A 237 4.92 2.05 13.02
N CYS A 238 5.98 2.73 12.60
CA CYS A 238 6.24 4.13 12.89
C CYS A 238 5.85 5.02 11.69
N ALA A 239 5.04 6.04 11.94
CA ALA A 239 4.59 7.00 10.92
C ALA A 239 5.52 8.22 10.88
N GLY A 240 6.06 8.53 9.71
CA GLY A 240 6.87 9.74 9.48
C GLY A 240 7.99 9.55 8.46
N GLU A 241 8.64 10.64 8.08
CA GLU A 241 9.78 10.63 7.15
C GLU A 241 11.00 9.97 7.82
N PHE A 242 11.69 9.10 7.09
CA PHE A 242 12.73 8.21 7.62
C PHE A 242 13.89 8.97 8.30
N LEU A 243 14.44 10.00 7.66
CA LEU A 243 15.57 10.77 8.19
C LEU A 243 15.14 11.59 9.41
N GLU A 244 13.91 12.11 9.42
CA GLU A 244 13.39 12.88 10.55
C GLU A 244 13.08 12.01 11.77
N VAL A 245 12.38 10.88 11.56
CA VAL A 245 11.98 9.97 12.65
C VAL A 245 13.20 9.36 13.35
N TYR A 246 14.24 9.01 12.58
CA TYR A 246 15.43 8.34 13.10
C TYR A 246 16.66 9.27 13.14
N ALA A 247 16.45 10.58 13.25
CA ALA A 247 17.52 11.59 13.27
C ALA A 247 18.52 11.38 14.43
N ASP A 248 18.01 10.94 15.59
CA ASP A 248 18.80 10.79 16.83
C ASP A 248 19.30 9.37 17.08
N ASP A 249 18.91 8.41 16.25
CA ASP A 249 19.29 7.00 16.43
C ASP A 249 20.78 6.77 16.12
N VAL A 250 21.55 6.28 17.10
CA VAL A 250 22.96 5.96 16.92
C VAL A 250 23.22 4.60 17.54
N ASP A 251 23.86 3.68 16.78
CA ASP A 251 24.15 2.32 17.24
C ASP A 251 22.91 1.60 17.83
N THR A 252 21.74 1.80 17.21
CA THR A 252 20.44 1.33 17.74
C THR A 252 20.02 -0.03 17.18
N TRP A 253 20.24 -0.25 15.88
CA TRP A 253 19.65 -1.36 15.13
C TRP A 253 20.66 -2.46 14.86
N ASP A 254 20.25 -3.72 15.05
CA ASP A 254 21.08 -4.89 14.72
C ASP A 254 21.05 -5.16 13.21
N CYS A 255 19.93 -4.87 12.56
CA CYS A 255 19.81 -4.87 11.10
C CYS A 255 18.83 -3.79 10.61
N ILE A 256 19.13 -3.23 9.44
CA ILE A 256 18.20 -2.38 8.68
C ILE A 256 17.95 -3.08 7.33
N VAL A 257 16.68 -3.20 6.96
CA VAL A 257 16.22 -3.89 5.76
C VAL A 257 15.50 -2.91 4.85
N THR A 258 16.04 -2.68 3.64
CA THR A 258 15.41 -1.82 2.63
C THR A 258 14.96 -2.66 1.42
N CYS A 259 13.68 -2.58 1.09
CA CYS A 259 13.09 -3.28 -0.05
C CYS A 259 12.37 -2.28 -0.97
N PHE A 260 12.91 -2.00 -2.16
CA PHE A 260 12.37 -0.98 -3.09
C PHE A 260 12.20 0.41 -2.42
N PHE A 261 13.23 0.84 -1.68
CA PHE A 261 13.15 2.05 -0.83
C PHE A 261 14.20 3.12 -1.16
N ILE A 262 15.47 2.74 -1.37
CA ILE A 262 16.57 3.71 -1.43
C ILE A 262 16.51 4.66 -2.64
N ASP A 263 15.79 4.27 -3.69
CA ASP A 263 15.54 5.08 -4.88
C ASP A 263 14.38 6.07 -4.71
N ALA A 264 13.68 6.04 -3.57
CA ALA A 264 12.71 7.06 -3.18
C ALA A 264 13.36 8.32 -2.56
N ALA A 265 14.65 8.24 -2.20
CA ALA A 265 15.39 9.35 -1.59
C ALA A 265 15.61 10.51 -2.58
N PRO A 266 15.39 11.77 -2.16
CA PRO A 266 15.89 12.93 -2.92
C PRO A 266 17.42 12.91 -3.04
N ASN A 267 18.09 12.44 -1.98
CA ASN A 267 19.52 12.23 -1.92
C ASN A 267 19.81 10.88 -1.25
N VAL A 268 20.16 9.87 -2.05
CA VAL A 268 20.44 8.51 -1.56
C VAL A 268 21.63 8.46 -0.59
N ILE A 269 22.56 9.42 -0.68
CA ILE A 269 23.72 9.48 0.21
C ILE A 269 23.27 9.76 1.65
N GLU A 270 22.28 10.63 1.86
CA GLU A 270 21.73 10.91 3.20
C GLU A 270 21.09 9.67 3.82
N TYR A 271 20.41 8.84 3.00
CA TYR A 271 19.88 7.57 3.46
C TYR A 271 21.01 6.62 3.88
N MET A 272 22.09 6.53 3.10
CA MET A 272 23.25 5.69 3.43
C MET A 272 23.95 6.16 4.71
N GLU A 273 24.12 7.47 4.90
CA GLU A 273 24.72 8.07 6.10
C GLU A 273 23.86 7.81 7.34
N ALA A 274 22.54 7.95 7.23
CA ALA A 274 21.61 7.62 8.30
C ALA A 274 21.68 6.12 8.65
N ILE A 275 21.60 5.23 7.65
CA ILE A 275 21.72 3.78 7.86
C ILE A 275 23.03 3.43 8.57
N GLN A 276 24.16 4.00 8.12
CA GLN A 276 25.46 3.76 8.74
C GLN A 276 25.49 4.22 10.21
N ARG A 277 24.95 5.41 10.50
CA ARG A 277 24.88 5.97 11.87
C ARG A 277 24.01 5.12 12.80
N MET A 278 22.89 4.64 12.29
CA MET A 278 21.86 3.94 13.05
C MET A 278 22.20 2.48 13.37
N LEU A 279 23.05 1.85 12.55
CA LEU A 279 23.50 0.48 12.77
C LEU A 279 24.50 0.39 13.92
N LYS A 280 24.30 -0.59 14.80
CA LYS A 280 25.30 -0.98 15.82
C LYS A 280 26.62 -1.35 15.16
N PRO A 281 27.76 -1.30 15.89
CA PRO A 281 29.00 -1.91 15.44
C PRO A 281 28.79 -3.39 15.12
N GLY A 282 29.04 -3.78 13.86
CA GLY A 282 28.79 -5.14 13.36
C GLY A 282 27.34 -5.41 12.92
N GLY A 283 26.44 -4.43 13.00
CA GLY A 283 25.10 -4.47 12.43
C GLY A 283 25.13 -4.55 10.91
N VAL A 284 24.04 -5.04 10.32
CA VAL A 284 23.99 -5.35 8.88
C VAL A 284 22.89 -4.56 8.18
N TRP A 285 23.21 -4.00 7.02
CA TRP A 285 22.22 -3.47 6.09
C TRP A 285 21.96 -4.49 4.97
N ILE A 286 20.70 -4.90 4.81
CA ILE A 286 20.23 -5.73 3.70
C ILE A 286 19.40 -4.87 2.76
N ASN A 287 19.79 -4.79 1.49
CA ASN A 287 19.07 -4.02 0.47
C ASN A 287 18.68 -4.88 -0.72
N LEU A 288 17.44 -4.74 -1.19
CA LEU A 288 16.96 -5.31 -2.43
C LEU A 288 16.02 -4.31 -3.13
N GLY A 289 16.30 -3.97 -4.38
CA GLY A 289 15.44 -3.07 -5.16
C GLY A 289 16.16 -2.54 -6.40
N PRO A 290 15.42 -1.90 -7.31
CA PRO A 290 16.00 -1.20 -8.45
C PRO A 290 16.62 0.14 -8.02
N LEU A 291 17.06 0.92 -9.03
CA LEU A 291 17.45 2.32 -8.89
C LEU A 291 16.57 3.18 -9.80
N LEU A 292 15.26 3.14 -9.58
CA LEU A 292 14.29 3.97 -10.29
C LEU A 292 14.03 5.25 -9.49
N TYR A 293 14.96 6.20 -9.61
CA TYR A 293 14.91 7.45 -8.82
C TYR A 293 13.56 8.17 -8.99
N HIS A 294 12.91 8.40 -7.86
CA HIS A 294 11.55 8.96 -7.81
C HIS A 294 11.46 10.44 -8.23
N TRP A 295 12.56 11.18 -8.05
CA TRP A 295 12.65 12.64 -8.17
C TRP A 295 13.28 13.08 -9.50
#